data_AF-A0A0D1BZT5-F1
#
_entry.id   AF-A0A0D1BZT5-F1
#
_cell.length_a   1.000
_cell.length_b   1.000
_cell.length_c   1.000
_cell.angle_alpha   90.00
_cell.angle_beta   90.00
_cell.angle_gamma   90.00
#
_symmetry.space_group_name_H-M   'P 1'
#
loop_
_entity.id
_entity.type
_entity.pdbx_description
1 polymer ?
#
loop_
_entity_poly.entity_id
_entity_poly.type
_entity_poly.pdbx_seq_one_letter_code
_entity_poly.pdbx_strand_id
1 'polypeptide(L)'
;MSFQLPKFTPPDFTQDVLVKAPDVKIGEVEKDGVAPQGFHITSVLPEYFKVKGEWVLPTQTSLDCAAIVKDDNTVEVVEFRSLKVGDKVILGKSVDGSEGIYKYAEGFDNIPKVGFGRTVESSFSKDYKELYEILKHEKENNGHIVWVLGPAVVFDYDTRVALSELAEKGFVNALMAGNAMATHDLEGGLLGTALGQNIYTQESVPMGHYNHLDLINEARRAGSIEALLSEGNVKDGFIKACIEHNIPIVLAGSIRDDGPLPPVYHNVTCGLDAMKEQAQKATVIICLATVLHSVATANLASSYKVVDGKVRPVYVYSIDIAEYAVNQVATAREHVGVKTIVTNVQDFVVNVQKNVLK
;
A
#
# COMPACT_ATOMS: atom_id res chain seq x y z
N MET A 1 -27.85 2.97 4.01
CA MET A 1 -27.51 1.57 4.34
C MET A 1 -26.08 1.59 4.86
N SER A 2 -25.76 0.86 5.92
CA SER A 2 -24.37 0.69 6.34
C SER A 2 -23.59 -0.03 5.23
N PHE A 3 -22.34 0.39 5.01
CA PHE A 3 -21.46 -0.27 4.05
C PHE A 3 -21.28 -1.75 4.43
N GLN A 4 -21.24 -2.62 3.42
CA GLN A 4 -20.99 -4.06 3.58
C GLN A 4 -19.87 -4.47 2.64
N LEU A 5 -18.94 -5.28 3.16
CA LEU A 5 -17.88 -5.85 2.34
C LEU A 5 -18.47 -6.80 1.28
N PRO A 6 -17.97 -6.74 0.03
CA PRO A 6 -18.25 -7.72 -1.01
C PRO A 6 -18.06 -9.15 -0.51
N LYS A 7 -19.02 -10.02 -0.81
CA LYS A 7 -18.95 -11.42 -0.41
C LYS A 7 -18.09 -12.17 -1.42
N PHE A 8 -17.09 -12.90 -0.92
CA PHE A 8 -16.35 -13.84 -1.75
C PHE A 8 -17.07 -15.17 -1.86
N THR A 9 -17.26 -15.66 -3.08
CA THR A 9 -17.75 -17.01 -3.38
C THR A 9 -16.64 -17.78 -4.06
N PRO A 10 -16.12 -18.88 -3.48
CA PRO A 10 -15.04 -19.64 -4.10
C PRO A 10 -15.51 -20.36 -5.39
N PRO A 11 -14.58 -20.83 -6.23
CA PRO A 11 -14.89 -21.70 -7.34
C PRO A 11 -15.67 -22.94 -6.89
N ASP A 12 -16.54 -23.45 -7.75
CA ASP A 12 -17.17 -24.74 -7.52
C ASP A 12 -16.18 -25.87 -7.83
N PHE A 13 -15.45 -26.29 -6.79
CA PHE A 13 -14.47 -27.37 -6.89
C PHE A 13 -15.06 -28.75 -7.20
N THR A 14 -16.39 -28.89 -7.27
CA THR A 14 -17.04 -30.12 -7.70
C THR A 14 -17.14 -30.25 -9.21
N GLN A 15 -16.81 -29.18 -9.95
CA GLN A 15 -16.75 -29.23 -11.41
C GLN A 15 -15.72 -30.26 -11.89
N ASP A 16 -16.13 -31.08 -12.84
CA ASP A 16 -15.34 -32.18 -13.40
C ASP A 16 -13.92 -31.77 -13.81
N VAL A 17 -13.75 -30.57 -14.36
CA VAL A 17 -12.45 -30.04 -14.79
C VAL A 17 -11.50 -29.80 -13.61
N LEU A 18 -12.01 -29.30 -12.48
CA LEU A 18 -11.22 -29.01 -11.27
C LEU A 18 -11.00 -30.27 -10.42
N VAL A 19 -11.95 -31.21 -10.44
CA VAL A 19 -11.80 -32.52 -9.78
C VAL A 19 -10.72 -33.35 -10.49
N LYS A 20 -10.72 -33.38 -11.83
CA LYS A 20 -9.77 -34.16 -12.64
C LYS A 20 -8.42 -33.46 -12.86
N ALA A 21 -8.31 -32.18 -12.51
CA ALA A 21 -7.05 -31.44 -12.56
C ALA A 21 -5.93 -32.17 -11.78
N PRO A 22 -4.69 -32.18 -12.28
CA PRO A 22 -3.57 -32.75 -11.56
C PRO A 22 -3.19 -31.88 -10.36
N ASP A 23 -2.41 -32.44 -9.44
CA ASP A 23 -1.68 -31.63 -8.47
C ASP A 23 -0.62 -30.78 -9.17
N VAL A 24 -0.27 -29.65 -8.56
CA VAL A 24 0.81 -28.78 -9.02
C VAL A 24 2.14 -29.54 -9.13
N LYS A 25 2.91 -29.22 -10.16
CA LYS A 25 4.30 -29.66 -10.25
C LYS A 25 5.16 -28.82 -9.33
N ILE A 26 6.20 -29.43 -8.76
CA ILE A 26 7.11 -28.78 -7.82
C ILE A 26 8.54 -28.93 -8.34
N GLY A 27 9.32 -27.85 -8.26
CA GLY A 27 10.77 -27.85 -8.40
C GLY A 27 11.42 -27.33 -7.13
N GLU A 28 12.61 -27.80 -6.81
CA GLU A 28 13.35 -27.34 -5.64
C GLU A 28 14.32 -26.22 -6.02
N VAL A 29 14.46 -25.24 -5.13
CA VAL A 29 15.46 -24.18 -5.26
C VAL A 29 16.85 -24.75 -4.97
N GLU A 30 17.76 -24.64 -5.93
CA GLU A 30 19.16 -25.10 -5.80
C GLU A 30 20.13 -23.98 -5.39
N LYS A 31 19.69 -22.72 -5.51
CA LYS A 31 20.48 -21.53 -5.15
C LYS A 31 19.56 -20.45 -4.60
N ASP A 32 19.94 -19.88 -3.44
CA ASP A 32 19.26 -18.73 -2.85
C ASP A 32 18.97 -17.65 -3.90
N GLY A 33 17.74 -17.17 -3.94
CA GLY A 33 17.33 -16.14 -4.89
C GLY A 33 16.92 -16.64 -6.28
N VAL A 34 17.04 -17.93 -6.59
CA VAL A 34 16.88 -18.47 -7.95
C VAL A 34 15.77 -19.51 -8.01
N ALA A 35 14.65 -19.17 -8.66
CA ALA A 35 13.58 -20.12 -8.91
C ALA A 35 13.96 -21.18 -9.97
N PRO A 36 13.48 -22.42 -9.83
CA PRO A 36 13.68 -23.49 -10.81
C PRO A 36 13.02 -23.17 -12.16
N GLN A 37 13.54 -23.74 -13.24
CA GLN A 37 12.98 -23.55 -14.58
C GLN A 37 11.51 -23.96 -14.65
N GLY A 38 10.67 -23.10 -15.22
CA GLY A 38 9.23 -23.36 -15.34
C GLY A 38 8.41 -22.91 -14.14
N PHE A 39 8.99 -22.14 -13.21
CA PHE A 39 8.28 -21.52 -12.10
C PHE A 39 7.01 -20.77 -12.55
N HIS A 40 5.99 -20.84 -11.71
CA HIS A 40 4.80 -20.01 -11.84
C HIS A 40 5.04 -18.60 -11.30
N ILE A 41 4.44 -17.59 -11.93
CA ILE A 41 4.48 -16.19 -11.49
C ILE A 41 3.09 -15.80 -11.02
N THR A 42 2.98 -15.36 -9.77
CA THR A 42 1.71 -14.99 -9.16
C THR A 42 1.18 -13.63 -9.62
N SER A 43 -0.15 -13.53 -9.66
CA SER A 43 -0.90 -12.27 -9.79
C SER A 43 -1.21 -11.65 -8.42
N VAL A 44 -1.73 -10.41 -8.42
CA VAL A 44 -2.43 -9.81 -7.27
C VAL A 44 -3.79 -10.46 -6.98
N LEU A 45 -4.33 -11.23 -7.92
CA LEU A 45 -5.66 -11.86 -7.84
C LEU A 45 -5.64 -13.21 -7.11
N PRO A 46 -6.80 -13.73 -6.65
CA PRO A 46 -6.89 -15.06 -6.08
C PRO A 46 -6.42 -16.14 -7.06
N GLU A 47 -5.48 -16.96 -6.62
CA GLU A 47 -4.95 -18.11 -7.36
C GLU A 47 -4.99 -19.33 -6.43
N TYR A 48 -5.66 -20.39 -6.90
CA TYR A 48 -5.75 -21.65 -6.20
C TYR A 48 -4.71 -22.62 -6.75
N PHE A 49 -4.11 -23.39 -5.87
CA PHE A 49 -3.11 -24.40 -6.18
C PHE A 49 -3.58 -25.75 -5.67
N LYS A 50 -3.63 -26.76 -6.55
CA LYS A 50 -4.03 -28.10 -6.17
C LYS A 50 -2.84 -28.85 -5.56
N VAL A 51 -2.86 -29.04 -4.25
CA VAL A 51 -1.79 -29.68 -3.48
C VAL A 51 -2.36 -30.91 -2.79
N LYS A 52 -1.83 -32.10 -3.12
CA LYS A 52 -2.27 -33.39 -2.57
C LYS A 52 -3.79 -33.61 -2.69
N GLY A 53 -4.36 -33.24 -3.84
CA GLY A 53 -5.78 -33.39 -4.15
C GLY A 53 -6.68 -32.23 -3.70
N GLU A 54 -6.18 -31.28 -2.90
CA GLU A 54 -6.97 -30.17 -2.37
C GLU A 54 -6.60 -28.84 -3.04
N TRP A 55 -7.60 -28.02 -3.36
CA TRP A 55 -7.39 -26.67 -3.88
C TRP A 55 -7.13 -25.68 -2.75
N VAL A 56 -5.89 -25.20 -2.65
CA VAL A 56 -5.41 -24.31 -1.59
C VAL A 56 -5.32 -22.88 -2.11
N LEU A 57 -5.89 -21.94 -1.37
CA LEU A 57 -5.72 -20.50 -1.59
C LEU A 57 -4.68 -19.97 -0.58
N PRO A 58 -3.61 -19.30 -1.02
CA PRO A 58 -2.72 -18.59 -0.11
C PRO A 58 -3.47 -17.58 0.76
N THR A 59 -2.97 -17.27 1.96
CA THR A 59 -3.62 -16.28 2.84
C THR A 59 -3.66 -14.89 2.22
N GLN A 60 -2.70 -14.59 1.34
CA GLN A 60 -2.54 -13.39 0.56
C GLN A 60 -1.56 -13.66 -0.58
N THR A 61 -1.54 -12.81 -1.60
CA THR A 61 -0.62 -12.89 -2.74
C THR A 61 0.15 -11.58 -2.92
N SER A 62 1.07 -11.57 -3.89
CA SER A 62 1.81 -10.39 -4.34
C SER A 62 2.09 -10.55 -5.83
N LEU A 63 2.21 -9.45 -6.56
CA LEU A 63 2.55 -9.48 -7.98
C LEU A 63 3.98 -9.98 -8.16
N ASP A 64 4.22 -10.71 -9.26
CA ASP A 64 5.55 -11.11 -9.72
C ASP A 64 6.38 -11.89 -8.68
N CYS A 65 5.72 -12.77 -7.93
CA CYS A 65 6.34 -13.61 -6.91
C CYS A 65 6.28 -15.10 -7.27
N ALA A 66 7.04 -15.91 -6.53
CA ALA A 66 6.98 -17.36 -6.60
C ALA A 66 6.02 -17.89 -5.53
N ALA A 67 5.31 -18.98 -5.84
CA ALA A 67 4.49 -19.71 -4.87
C ALA A 67 5.26 -20.96 -4.40
N ILE A 68 5.41 -21.11 -3.08
CA ILE A 68 6.09 -22.24 -2.45
C ILE A 68 5.12 -23.12 -1.66
N VAL A 69 5.25 -24.44 -1.77
CA VAL A 69 4.47 -25.40 -0.98
C VAL A 69 5.21 -25.70 0.33
N LYS A 70 4.54 -25.44 1.46
CA LYS A 70 5.05 -25.74 2.79
C LYS A 70 4.77 -27.20 3.18
N ASP A 71 5.42 -27.68 4.24
CA ASP A 71 5.31 -29.09 4.64
C ASP A 71 3.90 -29.46 5.16
N ASP A 72 3.12 -28.49 5.62
CA ASP A 72 1.71 -28.63 6.01
C ASP A 72 0.73 -28.51 4.82
N ASN A 73 1.24 -28.52 3.59
CA ASN A 73 0.51 -28.35 2.32
C ASN A 73 -0.10 -26.96 2.11
N THR A 74 0.20 -25.98 2.96
CA THR A 74 -0.14 -24.58 2.67
C THR A 74 0.75 -24.02 1.56
N VAL A 75 0.30 -22.93 0.94
CA VAL A 75 1.06 -22.22 -0.08
C VAL A 75 1.40 -20.82 0.43
N GLU A 76 2.67 -20.46 0.33
CA GLU A 76 3.19 -19.15 0.67
C GLU A 76 3.69 -18.45 -0.60
N VAL A 77 3.43 -17.16 -0.73
CA VAL A 77 3.88 -16.35 -1.87
C VAL A 77 5.08 -15.50 -1.43
N VAL A 78 6.21 -15.68 -2.11
CA VAL A 78 7.51 -15.10 -1.74
C VAL A 78 8.19 -14.45 -2.94
N GLU A 79 8.88 -13.32 -2.72
CA GLU A 79 9.73 -12.72 -3.76
C GLU A 79 10.87 -13.67 -4.12
N PHE A 80 11.35 -13.59 -5.37
CA PHE A 80 12.51 -14.36 -5.80
C PHE A 80 13.72 -14.17 -4.88
N ARG A 81 13.99 -12.94 -4.43
CA ARG A 81 15.11 -12.63 -3.51
C ARG A 81 15.02 -13.34 -2.16
N SER A 82 13.82 -13.79 -1.78
CA SER A 82 13.52 -14.43 -0.51
C SER A 82 13.60 -15.95 -0.61
N LEU A 83 13.68 -16.53 -1.82
CA LEU A 83 13.81 -17.97 -2.04
C LEU A 83 15.09 -18.52 -1.42
N LYS A 84 14.95 -19.65 -0.74
CA LYS A 84 16.02 -20.39 -0.06
C LYS A 84 16.22 -21.77 -0.66
N VAL A 85 17.46 -22.25 -0.65
CA VAL A 85 17.76 -23.64 -1.05
C VAL A 85 16.84 -24.63 -0.34
N GLY A 86 16.19 -25.50 -1.10
CA GLY A 86 15.22 -26.48 -0.61
C GLY A 86 13.76 -26.01 -0.63
N ASP A 87 13.48 -24.74 -0.93
CA ASP A 87 12.10 -24.28 -1.12
C ASP A 87 11.45 -25.02 -2.31
N LYS A 88 10.22 -25.51 -2.08
CA LYS A 88 9.41 -26.27 -3.04
C LYS A 88 8.56 -25.33 -3.88
N VAL A 89 9.10 -24.82 -4.99
CA VAL A 89 8.45 -23.84 -5.87
C VAL A 89 7.47 -24.52 -6.83
N ILE A 90 6.28 -23.95 -6.96
CA ILE A 90 5.25 -24.40 -7.91
C ILE A 90 5.68 -24.07 -9.35
N LEU A 91 5.54 -25.07 -10.23
CA LEU A 91 5.85 -24.98 -11.65
C LEU A 91 4.57 -25.03 -12.48
N GLY A 92 4.51 -24.23 -13.54
CA GLY A 92 3.37 -24.18 -14.45
C GLY A 92 3.12 -22.79 -15.02
N LYS A 93 2.49 -22.74 -16.19
CA LYS A 93 2.13 -21.49 -16.88
C LYS A 93 0.63 -21.35 -17.07
N SER A 94 -0.11 -22.45 -17.19
CA SER A 94 -1.56 -22.39 -17.36
C SER A 94 -2.26 -22.14 -16.03
N VAL A 95 -3.21 -21.21 -16.03
CA VAL A 95 -3.97 -20.78 -14.84
C VAL A 95 -5.46 -21.14 -14.93
N ASP A 96 -5.80 -22.08 -15.81
CA ASP A 96 -7.17 -22.59 -16.06
C ASP A 96 -7.47 -23.89 -15.30
N GLY A 97 -6.57 -24.31 -14.41
CA GLY A 97 -6.64 -25.54 -13.62
C GLY A 97 -5.94 -26.74 -14.26
N SER A 98 -5.58 -26.69 -15.55
CA SER A 98 -4.99 -27.84 -16.27
C SER A 98 -3.62 -28.28 -15.74
N GLU A 99 -2.88 -27.38 -15.07
CA GLU A 99 -1.60 -27.68 -14.40
C GLU A 99 -1.71 -27.65 -12.86
N GLY A 100 -2.93 -27.73 -12.32
CA GLY A 100 -3.17 -27.60 -10.88
C GLY A 100 -3.12 -26.16 -10.38
N ILE A 101 -3.12 -25.16 -11.28
CA ILE A 101 -3.11 -23.72 -10.96
C ILE A 101 -4.37 -23.10 -11.54
N TYR A 102 -5.17 -22.41 -10.72
CA TYR A 102 -6.44 -21.82 -11.13
C TYR A 102 -6.57 -20.36 -10.67
N LYS A 103 -6.48 -19.41 -11.60
CA LYS A 103 -6.65 -17.97 -11.34
C LYS A 103 -8.13 -17.62 -11.36
N TYR A 104 -8.61 -16.98 -10.28
CA TYR A 104 -10.02 -16.74 -10.06
C TYR A 104 -10.31 -15.27 -9.70
N ALA A 105 -10.54 -14.47 -10.74
CA ALA A 105 -10.78 -13.03 -10.62
C ALA A 105 -12.23 -12.65 -10.24
N GLU A 106 -13.18 -13.58 -10.35
CA GLU A 106 -14.62 -13.30 -10.31
C GLU A 106 -15.27 -13.62 -8.96
N GLY A 107 -14.49 -13.97 -7.95
CA GLY A 107 -15.04 -14.42 -6.66
C GLY A 107 -15.78 -13.36 -5.87
N PHE A 108 -15.54 -12.07 -6.13
CA PHE A 108 -16.24 -10.97 -5.48
C PHE A 108 -17.36 -10.43 -6.37
N ASP A 109 -18.55 -10.30 -5.79
CA ASP A 109 -19.77 -9.82 -6.45
C ASP A 109 -19.70 -8.34 -6.88
N ASN A 110 -19.15 -7.46 -6.04
CA ASN A 110 -19.20 -6.00 -6.22
C ASN A 110 -17.86 -5.31 -5.91
N ILE A 111 -16.73 -5.93 -6.26
CA ILE A 111 -15.42 -5.28 -6.10
C ILE A 111 -15.22 -4.18 -7.17
N PRO A 112 -14.65 -3.01 -6.81
CA PRO A 112 -14.35 -1.97 -7.79
C PRO A 112 -13.47 -2.48 -8.92
N LYS A 113 -13.86 -2.18 -10.17
CA LYS A 113 -13.08 -2.42 -11.38
C LYS A 113 -12.87 -1.10 -12.13
N VAL A 114 -11.62 -0.69 -12.34
CA VAL A 114 -11.31 0.56 -13.06
C VAL A 114 -11.49 0.35 -14.56
N GLY A 115 -12.09 1.33 -15.25
CA GLY A 115 -12.15 1.38 -16.72
C GLY A 115 -13.55 1.21 -17.33
N PHE A 116 -14.59 0.90 -16.55
CA PHE A 116 -15.96 0.80 -17.09
C PHE A 116 -16.75 2.09 -16.85
N GLY A 117 -17.18 2.74 -17.93
CA GLY A 117 -18.27 3.75 -17.91
C GLY A 117 -17.91 5.14 -17.40
N ARG A 118 -16.63 5.53 -17.38
CA ARG A 118 -16.19 6.86 -16.94
C ARG A 118 -15.81 7.74 -18.14
N THR A 119 -16.37 8.94 -18.22
CA THR A 119 -15.98 9.99 -19.17
C THR A 119 -15.11 11.04 -18.48
N VAL A 120 -14.48 11.93 -19.24
CA VAL A 120 -13.64 13.01 -18.69
C VAL A 120 -14.43 14.01 -17.83
N GLU A 121 -15.75 14.11 -18.02
CA GLU A 121 -16.66 14.95 -17.24
C GLU A 121 -17.22 14.26 -15.99
N SER A 122 -16.92 12.97 -15.78
CA SER A 122 -17.50 12.20 -14.69
C SER A 122 -16.97 12.64 -13.32
N SER A 123 -17.86 13.12 -12.44
CA SER A 123 -17.48 13.49 -11.07
C SER A 123 -16.99 12.30 -10.22
N PHE A 124 -16.24 12.60 -9.17
CA PHE A 124 -15.76 11.61 -8.19
C PHE A 124 -16.65 11.52 -6.92
N SER A 125 -17.81 12.20 -6.89
CA SER A 125 -18.66 12.30 -5.70
C SER A 125 -19.08 10.95 -5.12
N LYS A 126 -19.35 9.98 -5.99
CA LYS A 126 -19.66 8.59 -5.59
C LYS A 126 -18.43 7.91 -4.96
N ASP A 127 -17.25 8.07 -5.55
CA ASP A 127 -16.01 7.48 -5.04
C ASP A 127 -15.62 8.01 -3.68
N TYR A 128 -15.77 9.33 -3.47
CA TYR A 128 -15.58 9.96 -2.16
C TYR A 128 -16.55 9.39 -1.13
N LYS A 129 -17.84 9.30 -1.46
CA LYS A 129 -18.85 8.76 -0.54
C LYS A 129 -18.52 7.32 -0.13
N GLU A 130 -18.20 6.47 -1.11
CA GLU A 130 -17.83 5.07 -0.84
C GLU A 130 -16.54 4.97 -0.03
N LEU A 131 -15.54 5.82 -0.30
CA LEU A 131 -14.32 5.89 0.51
C LEU A 131 -14.65 6.24 1.96
N TYR A 132 -15.48 7.25 2.21
CA TYR A 132 -15.84 7.65 3.58
C TYR A 132 -16.53 6.51 4.34
N GLU A 133 -17.44 5.81 3.67
CA GLU A 133 -18.15 4.67 4.25
C GLU A 133 -17.20 3.49 4.55
N ILE A 134 -16.25 3.20 3.64
CA ILE A 134 -15.21 2.19 3.85
C ILE A 134 -14.30 2.54 5.01
N LEU A 135 -13.83 3.79 5.10
CA LEU A 135 -12.93 4.21 6.18
C LEU A 135 -13.61 4.13 7.55
N LYS A 136 -14.87 4.55 7.65
CA LYS A 136 -15.66 4.39 8.89
C LYS A 136 -15.83 2.91 9.24
N HIS A 137 -16.17 2.07 8.26
CA HIS A 137 -16.31 0.63 8.45
C HIS A 137 -15.02 -0.03 8.94
N GLU A 138 -13.88 0.23 8.29
CA GLU A 138 -12.60 -0.36 8.69
C GLU A 138 -12.20 0.07 10.10
N LYS A 139 -12.35 1.35 10.45
CA LYS A 139 -12.08 1.83 11.81
C LYS A 139 -12.94 1.12 12.86
N GLU A 140 -14.22 0.87 12.57
CA GLU A 140 -15.14 0.18 13.49
C GLU A 140 -14.88 -1.33 13.58
N ASN A 141 -14.23 -1.93 12.58
CA ASN A 141 -14.05 -3.39 12.44
C ASN A 141 -12.57 -3.81 12.46
N ASN A 142 -11.71 -3.02 13.12
CA ASN A 142 -10.27 -3.30 13.27
C ASN A 142 -9.53 -3.52 11.93
N GLY A 143 -9.92 -2.75 10.90
CA GLY A 143 -9.18 -2.66 9.65
C GLY A 143 -7.83 -1.97 9.81
N HIS A 144 -6.98 -2.09 8.79
CA HIS A 144 -5.65 -1.51 8.75
C HIS A 144 -5.54 -0.58 7.53
N ILE A 145 -5.69 0.71 7.77
CA ILE A 145 -5.70 1.77 6.76
C ILE A 145 -4.27 2.30 6.59
N VAL A 146 -3.68 2.03 5.44
CA VAL A 146 -2.31 2.44 5.12
C VAL A 146 -2.32 3.64 4.19
N TRP A 147 -1.57 4.67 4.54
CA TRP A 147 -1.42 5.88 3.73
C TRP A 147 -0.03 5.90 3.08
N VAL A 148 -0.01 6.04 1.75
CA VAL A 148 1.20 6.10 0.93
C VAL A 148 1.34 7.50 0.38
N LEU A 149 2.29 8.28 0.91
CA LEU A 149 2.31 9.73 0.73
C LEU A 149 3.55 10.23 -0.01
N GLY A 150 3.32 11.01 -1.05
CA GLY A 150 4.32 11.90 -1.64
C GLY A 150 4.43 13.24 -0.91
N PRO A 151 5.50 14.01 -1.15
CA PRO A 151 5.74 15.27 -0.46
C PRO A 151 4.69 16.35 -0.75
N ALA A 152 3.96 16.29 -1.87
CA ALA A 152 2.98 17.33 -2.23
C ALA A 152 1.87 17.55 -1.18
N VAL A 153 1.58 16.55 -0.34
CA VAL A 153 0.54 16.64 0.71
C VAL A 153 0.95 17.50 1.90
N VAL A 154 2.24 17.83 2.06
CA VAL A 154 2.74 18.57 3.25
C VAL A 154 3.14 20.01 2.94
N PHE A 155 2.89 20.48 1.71
CA PHE A 155 3.15 21.86 1.27
C PHE A 155 1.99 22.81 1.56
N ASP A 156 0.93 22.29 2.18
CA ASP A 156 -0.30 23.01 2.51
C ASP A 156 -0.63 22.80 4.00
N TYR A 157 -0.93 23.91 4.69
CA TYR A 157 -1.23 23.91 6.11
C TYR A 157 -2.47 23.07 6.46
N ASP A 158 -3.57 23.27 5.74
CA ASP A 158 -4.85 22.61 6.04
C ASP A 158 -4.74 21.08 5.85
N THR A 159 -3.95 20.65 4.86
CA THR A 159 -3.67 19.24 4.60
C THR A 159 -2.87 18.60 5.73
N ARG A 160 -1.85 19.30 6.26
CA ARG A 160 -1.07 18.82 7.43
C ARG A 160 -1.95 18.66 8.66
N VAL A 161 -2.82 19.64 8.93
CA VAL A 161 -3.80 19.57 10.02
C VAL A 161 -4.75 18.40 9.82
N ALA A 162 -5.32 18.26 8.62
CA ALA A 162 -6.28 17.21 8.30
C ALA A 162 -5.68 15.79 8.44
N LEU A 163 -4.45 15.57 7.95
CA LEU A 163 -3.74 14.28 8.12
C LEU A 163 -3.48 13.98 9.60
N SER A 164 -3.06 14.98 10.38
CA SER A 164 -2.80 14.83 11.81
C SER A 164 -4.07 14.41 12.56
N GLU A 165 -5.19 15.11 12.34
CA GLU A 165 -6.47 14.76 12.97
C GLU A 165 -6.98 13.38 12.52
N LEU A 166 -6.78 13.00 11.25
CA LEU A 166 -7.12 11.65 10.78
C LEU A 166 -6.31 10.57 11.52
N ALA A 167 -5.02 10.80 11.76
CA ALA A 167 -4.18 9.91 12.56
C ALA A 167 -4.67 9.84 14.02
N GLU A 168 -4.87 10.98 14.67
CA GLU A 168 -5.35 11.06 16.06
C GLU A 168 -6.69 10.33 16.26
N LYS A 169 -7.57 10.39 15.25
CA LYS A 169 -8.90 9.76 15.27
C LYS A 169 -8.88 8.31 14.78
N GLY A 170 -7.73 7.72 14.47
CA GLY A 170 -7.60 6.30 14.13
C GLY A 170 -8.02 5.94 12.70
N PHE A 171 -7.94 6.89 11.77
CA PHE A 171 -8.12 6.63 10.32
C PHE A 171 -6.78 6.42 9.58
N VAL A 172 -5.68 6.35 10.32
CA VAL A 172 -4.33 6.03 9.82
C VAL A 172 -3.75 4.96 10.73
N ASN A 173 -3.43 3.79 10.18
CA ASN A 173 -2.82 2.69 10.92
C ASN A 173 -1.35 2.45 10.53
N ALA A 174 -0.92 2.93 9.38
CA ALA A 174 0.48 2.99 8.99
C ALA A 174 0.72 4.07 7.93
N LEU A 175 1.92 4.62 7.93
CA LEU A 175 2.42 5.56 6.92
C LEU A 175 3.56 4.90 6.14
N MET A 176 3.48 4.94 4.81
CA MET A 176 4.59 4.61 3.91
C MET A 176 4.93 5.83 3.04
N ALA A 177 6.19 6.25 3.05
CA ALA A 177 6.64 7.42 2.32
C ALA A 177 8.14 7.34 2.02
N GLY A 178 8.71 8.45 1.55
CA GLY A 178 10.15 8.63 1.43
C GLY A 178 10.66 9.82 2.26
N ASN A 179 11.97 10.03 2.24
CA ASN A 179 12.66 11.08 3.00
C ASN A 179 12.03 12.46 2.81
N ALA A 180 11.74 12.85 1.56
CA ALA A 180 11.21 14.17 1.24
C ALA A 180 9.87 14.48 1.94
N MET A 181 8.96 13.50 2.02
CA MET A 181 7.65 13.72 2.65
C MET A 181 7.81 14.01 4.15
N ALA A 182 8.55 13.15 4.86
CA ALA A 182 8.78 13.33 6.29
C ALA A 182 9.59 14.59 6.59
N THR A 183 10.59 14.91 5.77
CA THR A 183 11.40 16.11 5.91
C THR A 183 10.54 17.36 5.80
N HIS A 184 9.73 17.51 4.76
CA HIS A 184 8.95 18.73 4.58
C HIS A 184 7.78 18.87 5.57
N ASP A 185 7.25 17.76 6.10
CA ASP A 185 6.28 17.85 7.19
C ASP A 185 6.90 18.39 8.49
N LEU A 186 8.07 17.86 8.85
CA LEU A 186 8.84 18.30 10.01
C LEU A 186 9.37 19.73 9.83
N GLU A 187 9.71 20.14 8.60
CA GLU A 187 10.08 21.52 8.24
C GLU A 187 8.90 22.46 8.52
N GLY A 188 7.70 22.05 8.12
CA GLY A 188 6.48 22.78 8.40
C GLY A 188 6.26 22.98 9.91
N GLY A 189 6.53 21.94 10.71
CA GLY A 189 6.38 22.00 12.17
C GLY A 189 7.45 22.81 12.89
N LEU A 190 8.66 22.90 12.31
CA LEU A 190 9.79 23.62 12.89
C LEU A 190 9.82 25.11 12.46
N LEU A 191 9.65 25.35 11.16
CA LEU A 191 9.91 26.64 10.51
C LEU A 191 8.67 27.22 9.81
N GLY A 192 7.58 26.47 9.71
CA GLY A 192 6.38 26.90 8.99
C GLY A 192 6.54 26.90 7.47
N THR A 193 7.55 26.19 6.94
CA THR A 193 7.84 26.13 5.51
C THR A 193 7.97 24.70 5.00
N ALA A 194 7.80 24.52 3.69
CA ALA A 194 8.20 23.34 2.94
C ALA A 194 9.03 23.79 1.72
N LEU A 195 10.27 23.33 1.60
CA LEU A 195 11.26 23.86 0.64
C LEU A 195 11.41 25.39 0.72
N GLY A 196 11.31 25.94 1.94
CA GLY A 196 11.42 27.39 2.15
C GLY A 196 10.23 28.20 1.65
N GLN A 197 9.13 27.57 1.26
CA GLN A 197 7.86 28.24 0.98
C GLN A 197 6.97 28.14 2.20
N ASN A 198 6.39 29.25 2.65
CA ASN A 198 5.44 29.24 3.76
C ASN A 198 4.22 28.39 3.40
N ILE A 199 3.89 27.40 4.24
CA ILE A 199 2.83 26.41 3.96
C ILE A 199 1.41 26.98 4.00
N TYR A 200 1.24 28.21 4.47
CA TYR A 200 -0.05 28.91 4.51
C TYR A 200 -0.14 30.01 3.45
N THR A 201 0.82 30.94 3.42
CA THR A 201 0.78 32.08 2.47
C THR A 201 1.30 31.73 1.08
N GLN A 202 2.02 30.61 0.93
CA GLN A 202 2.66 30.19 -0.31
C GLN A 202 3.75 31.17 -0.81
N GLU A 203 4.26 32.04 0.07
CA GLU A 203 5.38 32.94 -0.23
C GLU A 203 6.71 32.29 0.12
N SER A 204 7.71 32.42 -0.76
CA SER A 204 9.08 31.94 -0.48
C SER A 204 9.78 32.85 0.53
N VAL A 205 10.42 32.26 1.53
CA VAL A 205 11.19 33.00 2.52
C VAL A 205 12.63 33.22 2.04
N PRO A 206 13.29 34.34 2.38
CA PRO A 206 14.70 34.55 2.10
C PRO A 206 15.55 33.38 2.62
N MET A 207 16.47 32.88 1.79
CA MET A 207 17.32 31.71 2.10
C MET A 207 16.56 30.40 2.41
N GLY A 208 15.28 30.30 2.09
CA GLY A 208 14.45 29.15 2.46
C GLY A 208 14.90 27.80 1.90
N HIS A 209 15.75 27.76 0.87
CA HIS A 209 16.35 26.52 0.37
C HIS A 209 17.24 25.82 1.41
N TYR A 210 17.69 26.51 2.46
CA TYR A 210 18.41 25.89 3.59
C TYR A 210 17.48 25.22 4.60
N ASN A 211 16.20 25.62 4.71
CA ASN A 211 15.31 25.23 5.80
C ASN A 211 15.19 23.70 5.98
N HIS A 212 14.98 22.97 4.89
CA HIS A 212 14.90 21.50 4.94
C HIS A 212 16.26 20.85 5.30
N LEU A 213 17.37 21.42 4.85
CA LEU A 213 18.72 20.93 5.16
C LEU A 213 19.07 21.16 6.64
N ASP A 214 18.75 22.33 7.16
CA ASP A 214 18.93 22.67 8.57
C ASP A 214 18.11 21.73 9.46
N LEU A 215 16.84 21.50 9.11
CA LEU A 215 16.01 20.52 9.78
C LEU A 215 16.63 19.12 9.76
N ILE A 216 17.08 18.63 8.60
CA ILE A 216 17.70 17.31 8.50
C ILE A 216 18.95 17.25 9.37
N ASN A 217 19.78 18.30 9.36
CA ASN A 217 20.96 18.38 10.21
C ASN A 217 20.58 18.33 11.70
N GLU A 218 19.53 19.02 12.13
CA GLU A 218 19.01 18.94 13.50
C GLU A 218 18.47 17.55 13.85
N ALA A 219 17.72 16.90 12.96
CA ALA A 219 17.26 15.52 13.15
C ALA A 219 18.43 14.55 13.31
N ARG A 220 19.50 14.72 12.50
CA ARG A 220 20.71 13.91 12.58
C ARG A 220 21.52 14.21 13.83
N ARG A 221 21.58 15.46 14.29
CA ARG A 221 22.19 15.86 15.57
C ARG A 221 21.47 15.19 16.75
N ALA A 222 20.14 15.20 16.74
CA ALA A 222 19.33 14.56 17.77
C ALA A 222 19.42 13.02 17.73
N GLY A 223 19.75 12.45 16.57
CA GLY A 223 19.97 11.01 16.38
C GLY A 223 18.71 10.22 15.99
N SER A 224 17.52 10.77 16.22
CA SER A 224 16.24 10.22 15.74
C SER A 224 15.18 11.33 15.59
N ILE A 225 14.05 11.01 14.96
CA ILE A 225 12.92 11.96 14.87
C ILE A 225 12.30 12.15 16.26
N GLU A 226 12.11 11.08 17.04
CA GLU A 226 11.58 11.13 18.40
C GLU A 226 12.43 12.01 19.31
N ALA A 227 13.76 11.90 19.22
CA ALA A 227 14.68 12.75 19.95
C ALA A 227 14.53 14.22 19.56
N LEU A 228 14.45 14.52 18.25
CA LEU A 228 14.19 15.88 17.75
C LEU A 228 12.86 16.44 18.27
N LEU A 229 11.79 15.64 18.25
CA LEU A 229 10.48 16.06 18.75
C LEU A 229 10.51 16.34 20.26
N SER A 230 11.28 15.56 21.03
CA SER A 230 11.42 15.74 22.49
C SER A 230 12.10 17.05 22.88
N GLU A 231 12.88 17.67 21.98
CA GLU A 231 13.46 19.00 22.19
C GLU A 231 12.42 20.13 22.12
N GLY A 232 11.19 19.84 21.63
CA GLY A 232 10.05 20.77 21.65
C GLY A 232 10.04 21.82 20.53
N ASN A 233 11.04 21.83 19.65
CA ASN A 233 11.14 22.81 18.57
C ASN A 233 10.15 22.56 17.42
N VAL A 234 9.80 21.29 17.16
CA VAL A 234 8.79 20.90 16.17
C VAL A 234 7.40 20.94 16.83
N LYS A 235 6.61 21.94 16.45
CA LYS A 235 5.35 22.28 17.15
C LYS A 235 4.18 21.39 16.78
N ASP A 236 4.07 21.02 15.51
CA ASP A 236 2.96 20.27 14.92
C ASP A 236 3.43 19.47 13.71
N GLY A 237 2.53 18.68 13.11
CA GLY A 237 2.77 17.96 11.87
C GLY A 237 2.30 16.52 11.90
N PHE A 238 2.11 15.96 10.71
CA PHE A 238 1.61 14.60 10.56
C PHE A 238 2.58 13.54 11.09
N ILE A 239 3.89 13.69 10.87
CA ILE A 239 4.92 12.80 11.42
C ILE A 239 4.91 12.82 12.94
N LYS A 240 4.75 14.00 13.53
CA LYS A 240 4.61 14.15 14.98
C LYS A 240 3.37 13.43 15.50
N ALA A 241 2.22 13.63 14.86
CA ALA A 241 0.98 12.92 15.21
C ALA A 241 1.14 11.39 15.07
N CYS A 242 1.81 10.91 14.02
CA CYS A 242 2.08 9.48 13.86
C CYS A 242 2.92 8.93 15.03
N ILE A 243 3.99 9.63 15.44
CA ILE A 243 4.84 9.19 16.56
C ILE A 243 4.06 9.20 17.87
N GLU A 244 3.34 10.28 18.18
CA GLU A 244 2.56 10.42 19.43
C GLU A 244 1.46 9.34 19.55
N HIS A 245 0.91 8.89 18.42
CA HIS A 245 -0.11 7.85 18.36
C HIS A 245 0.44 6.44 18.07
N ASN A 246 1.77 6.25 18.10
CA ASN A 246 2.43 4.96 17.84
C ASN A 246 2.05 4.34 16.47
N ILE A 247 1.84 5.18 15.46
CA ILE A 247 1.57 4.75 14.09
C ILE A 247 2.91 4.41 13.42
N PRO A 248 3.10 3.18 12.91
CA PRO A 248 4.31 2.79 12.18
C PRO A 248 4.57 3.70 10.96
N ILE A 249 5.82 4.17 10.84
CA ILE A 249 6.29 4.99 9.73
C ILE A 249 7.38 4.21 8.98
N VAL A 250 7.18 3.98 7.69
CA VAL A 250 8.17 3.40 6.78
C VAL A 250 8.65 4.47 5.81
N LEU A 251 9.92 4.85 5.91
CA LEU A 251 10.55 5.81 5.00
C LEU A 251 11.53 5.10 4.06
N ALA A 252 11.10 4.76 2.85
CA ALA A 252 11.96 4.15 1.85
C ALA A 252 12.89 5.21 1.22
N GLY A 253 14.19 4.92 1.20
CA GLY A 253 15.18 5.82 0.61
C GLY A 253 15.12 5.87 -0.91
N SER A 254 15.52 7.01 -1.46
CA SER A 254 15.59 7.31 -2.89
C SER A 254 16.94 7.92 -3.26
N ILE A 255 17.35 7.78 -4.52
CA ILE A 255 18.60 8.36 -5.05
C ILE A 255 18.63 9.90 -5.06
N ARG A 256 17.51 10.55 -4.72
CA ARG A 256 17.38 12.01 -4.63
C ARG A 256 17.33 12.52 -3.19
N ASP A 257 17.56 11.67 -2.21
CA ASP A 257 17.41 12.07 -0.81
C ASP A 257 18.55 12.99 -0.36
N ASP A 258 18.20 14.17 0.14
CA ASP A 258 19.10 15.04 0.89
C ASP A 258 19.23 14.53 2.33
N GLY A 259 20.46 14.46 2.88
CA GLY A 259 20.71 14.05 4.26
C GLY A 259 21.06 12.58 4.42
N PRO A 260 20.09 11.64 4.51
CA PRO A 260 18.66 11.76 4.84
C PRO A 260 18.37 11.83 6.34
N LEU A 261 17.09 11.91 6.71
CA LEU A 261 16.61 11.73 8.09
C LEU A 261 17.05 10.37 8.65
N PRO A 262 17.35 10.26 9.96
CA PRO A 262 17.87 9.03 10.56
C PRO A 262 17.08 7.72 10.30
N PRO A 263 15.73 7.68 10.32
CA PRO A 263 14.98 6.43 10.16
C PRO A 263 14.79 5.98 8.70
N VAL A 264 15.37 6.68 7.72
CA VAL A 264 15.21 6.32 6.31
C VAL A 264 15.96 5.02 5.98
N TYR A 265 15.27 4.08 5.34
CA TYR A 265 15.88 2.85 4.83
C TYR A 265 16.76 3.14 3.62
N HIS A 266 18.07 3.19 3.83
CA HIS A 266 19.05 3.37 2.75
C HIS A 266 19.13 2.17 1.79
N ASN A 267 18.86 0.97 2.30
CA ASN A 267 18.81 -0.23 1.50
C ASN A 267 17.38 -0.40 0.95
N VAL A 268 17.23 -0.28 -0.37
CA VAL A 268 15.94 -0.41 -1.07
C VAL A 268 15.24 -1.74 -0.75
N THR A 269 16.00 -2.82 -0.56
CA THR A 269 15.42 -4.11 -0.21
C THR A 269 14.79 -4.10 1.18
N CYS A 270 15.50 -3.57 2.18
CA CYS A 270 14.96 -3.40 3.53
C CYS A 270 13.74 -2.45 3.54
N GLY A 271 13.77 -1.37 2.76
CA GLY A 271 12.63 -0.47 2.60
C GLY A 271 11.41 -1.18 2.02
N LEU A 272 11.60 -2.00 0.98
CA LEU A 272 10.54 -2.83 0.39
C LEU A 272 10.00 -3.87 1.37
N ASP A 273 10.87 -4.53 2.17
CA ASP A 273 10.43 -5.50 3.19
C ASP A 273 9.58 -4.82 4.28
N ALA A 274 10.01 -3.63 4.73
CA ALA A 274 9.24 -2.84 5.70
C ALA A 274 7.89 -2.37 5.13
N MET A 275 7.86 -1.94 3.86
CA MET A 275 6.61 -1.61 3.17
C MET A 275 5.70 -2.82 3.03
N LYS A 276 6.25 -3.98 2.67
CA LYS A 276 5.51 -5.24 2.53
C LYS A 276 4.84 -5.63 3.84
N GLU A 277 5.52 -5.50 4.97
CA GLU A 277 4.95 -5.81 6.28
C GLU A 277 3.66 -5.02 6.55
N GLN A 278 3.62 -3.74 6.15
CA GLN A 278 2.43 -2.91 6.29
C GLN A 278 1.37 -3.22 5.21
N ALA A 279 1.79 -3.44 3.96
CA ALA A 279 0.89 -3.79 2.86
C ALA A 279 0.14 -5.12 3.10
N GLN A 280 0.79 -6.11 3.70
CA GLN A 280 0.17 -7.39 4.08
C GLN A 280 -0.85 -7.26 5.22
N LYS A 281 -0.71 -6.25 6.08
CA LYS A 281 -1.70 -5.94 7.11
C LYS A 281 -2.90 -5.19 6.54
N ALA A 282 -2.70 -4.43 5.47
CA ALA A 282 -3.65 -3.49 4.92
C ALA A 282 -5.00 -4.11 4.54
N THR A 283 -6.06 -3.37 4.84
CA THR A 283 -7.41 -3.62 4.34
C THR A 283 -7.86 -2.53 3.36
N VAL A 284 -7.31 -1.32 3.53
CA VAL A 284 -7.45 -0.18 2.64
C VAL A 284 -6.09 0.52 2.51
N ILE A 285 -5.72 0.88 1.29
CA ILE A 285 -4.50 1.61 0.97
C ILE A 285 -4.90 2.89 0.24
N ILE A 286 -4.42 4.04 0.71
CA ILE A 286 -4.65 5.35 0.09
C ILE A 286 -3.31 5.90 -0.39
N CYS A 287 -3.16 6.03 -1.69
CA CYS A 287 -1.96 6.48 -2.39
C CYS A 287 -2.14 7.93 -2.87
N LEU A 288 -1.30 8.86 -2.39
CA LEU A 288 -1.39 10.29 -2.70
C LEU A 288 -0.09 10.82 -3.32
N ALA A 289 -0.17 11.33 -4.55
CA ALA A 289 0.89 12.13 -5.19
C ALA A 289 2.31 11.50 -5.19
N THR A 290 2.42 10.18 -5.36
CA THR A 290 3.73 9.50 -5.43
C THR A 290 3.69 8.26 -6.32
N VAL A 291 4.08 8.38 -7.59
CA VAL A 291 4.09 7.22 -8.51
C VAL A 291 4.96 6.08 -7.98
N LEU A 292 6.19 6.38 -7.55
CA LEU A 292 7.16 5.38 -7.12
C LEU A 292 6.64 4.54 -5.94
N HIS A 293 6.23 5.17 -4.84
CA HIS A 293 5.76 4.43 -3.67
C HIS A 293 4.38 3.83 -3.88
N SER A 294 3.50 4.46 -4.65
CA SER A 294 2.15 3.94 -4.91
C SER A 294 2.19 2.68 -5.75
N VAL A 295 3.00 2.65 -6.82
CA VAL A 295 3.17 1.46 -7.67
C VAL A 295 3.89 0.36 -6.91
N ALA A 296 4.95 0.68 -6.15
CA ALA A 296 5.62 -0.32 -5.30
C ALA A 296 4.64 -0.95 -4.30
N THR A 297 3.81 -0.14 -3.64
CA THR A 297 2.79 -0.63 -2.71
C THR A 297 1.74 -1.50 -3.42
N ALA A 298 1.26 -1.07 -4.59
CA ALA A 298 0.28 -1.81 -5.38
C ALA A 298 0.78 -3.20 -5.79
N ASN A 299 2.07 -3.34 -6.12
CA ASN A 299 2.69 -4.62 -6.44
C ASN A 299 2.81 -5.52 -5.20
N LEU A 300 3.13 -4.95 -4.04
CA LEU A 300 3.28 -5.67 -2.77
C LEU A 300 1.94 -6.07 -2.13
N ALA A 301 0.87 -5.35 -2.44
CA ALA A 301 -0.44 -5.55 -1.84
C ALA A 301 -1.26 -6.58 -2.62
N SER A 302 -1.73 -7.61 -1.90
CA SER A 302 -2.72 -8.58 -2.38
C SER A 302 -4.06 -7.92 -2.74
N SER A 303 -4.84 -8.49 -3.66
CA SER A 303 -6.21 -8.02 -3.91
C SER A 303 -7.22 -8.50 -2.87
N TYR A 304 -6.82 -9.47 -2.06
CA TYR A 304 -7.63 -10.10 -1.04
C TYR A 304 -6.79 -10.48 0.18
N LYS A 305 -7.47 -10.82 1.27
CA LYS A 305 -6.83 -11.43 2.43
C LYS A 305 -7.75 -12.47 3.02
N VAL A 306 -7.18 -13.58 3.48
CA VAL A 306 -7.86 -14.59 4.29
C VAL A 306 -7.73 -14.21 5.76
N VAL A 307 -8.84 -13.88 6.41
CA VAL A 307 -8.92 -13.57 7.84
C VAL A 307 -9.98 -14.48 8.44
N ASP A 308 -9.61 -15.27 9.45
CA ASP A 308 -10.51 -16.23 10.12
C ASP A 308 -11.24 -17.17 9.13
N GLY A 309 -10.52 -17.63 8.11
CA GLY A 309 -11.06 -18.51 7.05
C GLY A 309 -11.98 -17.82 6.04
N LYS A 310 -12.17 -16.50 6.13
CA LYS A 310 -12.97 -15.72 5.19
C LYS A 310 -12.08 -14.88 4.29
N VAL A 311 -12.35 -14.94 2.98
CA VAL A 311 -11.70 -14.10 1.98
C VAL A 311 -12.39 -12.74 1.95
N ARG A 312 -11.63 -11.68 2.21
CA ARG A 312 -12.09 -10.28 2.13
C ARG A 312 -11.28 -9.51 1.09
N PRO A 313 -11.84 -8.47 0.44
CA PRO A 313 -11.08 -7.65 -0.48
C PRO A 313 -10.14 -6.69 0.26
N VAL A 314 -9.06 -6.30 -0.43
CA VAL A 314 -8.18 -5.20 -0.03
C VAL A 314 -8.36 -4.08 -1.06
N TYR A 315 -8.72 -2.89 -0.59
CA TYR A 315 -8.99 -1.74 -1.44
C TYR A 315 -7.76 -0.87 -1.63
N VAL A 316 -7.58 -0.35 -2.84
CA VAL A 316 -6.55 0.64 -3.16
C VAL A 316 -7.19 1.87 -3.77
N TYR A 317 -6.93 3.04 -3.21
CA TYR A 317 -7.34 4.33 -3.77
C TYR A 317 -6.10 5.06 -4.23
N SER A 318 -6.02 5.40 -5.52
CA SER A 318 -4.93 6.19 -6.08
C SER A 318 -5.43 7.58 -6.44
N ILE A 319 -4.85 8.59 -5.81
CA ILE A 319 -5.19 9.99 -6.01
C ILE A 319 -3.94 10.74 -6.48
N ASP A 320 -4.05 11.38 -7.64
CA ASP A 320 -3.00 12.21 -8.20
C ASP A 320 -3.63 13.25 -9.14
N ILE A 321 -2.96 14.36 -9.42
CA ILE A 321 -3.41 15.30 -10.45
C ILE A 321 -3.09 14.79 -11.85
N ALA A 322 -2.11 13.89 -11.98
CA ALA A 322 -1.70 13.29 -13.23
C ALA A 322 -2.43 11.97 -13.48
N GLU A 323 -3.18 11.90 -14.58
CA GLU A 323 -3.85 10.67 -15.01
C GLU A 323 -2.88 9.49 -15.20
N TYR A 324 -1.67 9.78 -15.70
CA TYR A 324 -0.61 8.79 -15.83
C TYR A 324 -0.31 8.09 -14.49
N ALA A 325 -0.20 8.85 -13.39
CA ALA A 325 0.16 8.32 -12.08
C ALA A 325 -0.89 7.32 -11.56
N VAL A 326 -2.16 7.70 -11.63
CA VAL A 326 -3.25 6.83 -11.15
C VAL A 326 -3.44 5.60 -12.04
N ASN A 327 -3.18 5.72 -13.35
CA ASN A 327 -3.27 4.59 -14.29
C ASN A 327 -2.17 3.55 -14.04
N GLN A 328 -0.95 3.96 -13.69
CA GLN A 328 0.11 3.02 -13.32
C GLN A 328 -0.29 2.15 -12.12
N VAL A 329 -0.90 2.76 -11.09
CA VAL A 329 -1.40 2.04 -9.91
C VAL A 329 -2.56 1.11 -10.27
N ALA A 330 -3.48 1.55 -11.14
CA ALA A 330 -4.58 0.71 -11.60
C ALA A 330 -4.07 -0.52 -12.38
N THR A 331 -3.08 -0.35 -13.26
CA THR A 331 -2.47 -1.45 -14.02
C THR A 331 -1.71 -2.42 -13.11
N ALA A 332 -0.92 -1.93 -12.16
CA ALA A 332 -0.26 -2.76 -11.13
C ALA A 332 -1.26 -3.62 -10.32
N ARG A 333 -2.49 -3.14 -10.19
CA ARG A 333 -3.59 -3.82 -9.52
C ARG A 333 -4.46 -4.68 -10.43
N GLU A 334 -4.07 -4.89 -11.68
CA GLU A 334 -4.88 -5.53 -12.72
C GLU A 334 -6.32 -4.97 -12.79
N HIS A 335 -6.45 -3.68 -12.47
CA HIS A 335 -7.72 -2.94 -12.38
C HIS A 335 -8.74 -3.49 -11.38
N VAL A 336 -8.35 -4.36 -10.43
CA VAL A 336 -9.24 -4.98 -9.42
C VAL A 336 -9.01 -4.42 -8.03
N GLY A 337 -10.11 -4.13 -7.32
CA GLY A 337 -10.07 -3.60 -5.96
C GLY A 337 -9.38 -2.25 -5.88
N VAL A 338 -9.29 -1.53 -6.99
CA VAL A 338 -8.62 -0.25 -7.11
C VAL A 338 -9.61 0.81 -7.59
N LYS A 339 -9.44 2.04 -7.11
CA LYS A 339 -10.16 3.23 -7.56
C LYS A 339 -9.18 4.36 -7.81
N THR A 340 -9.35 5.04 -8.92
CA THR A 340 -8.52 6.18 -9.32
C THR A 340 -9.34 7.47 -9.22
N ILE A 341 -8.73 8.51 -8.67
CA ILE A 341 -9.31 9.85 -8.55
C ILE A 341 -8.29 10.86 -9.05
N VAL A 342 -8.61 11.55 -10.14
CA VAL A 342 -7.73 12.58 -10.71
C VAL A 342 -8.12 13.95 -10.12
N THR A 343 -7.38 14.41 -9.11
CA THR A 343 -7.68 15.65 -8.38
C THR A 343 -6.47 16.15 -7.58
N ASN A 344 -6.57 17.37 -7.04
CA ASN A 344 -5.58 17.90 -6.11
C ASN A 344 -5.63 17.11 -4.78
N VAL A 345 -4.48 16.61 -4.33
CA VAL A 345 -4.39 15.75 -3.13
C VAL A 345 -4.65 16.50 -1.82
N GLN A 346 -4.40 17.81 -1.77
CA GLN A 346 -4.65 18.66 -0.59
C GLN A 346 -6.15 18.79 -0.36
N ASP A 347 -6.89 19.17 -1.41
CA ASP A 347 -8.35 19.22 -1.40
C ASP A 347 -8.98 17.85 -1.07
N PHE A 348 -8.42 16.77 -1.61
CA PHE A 348 -8.88 15.41 -1.33
C PHE A 348 -8.80 15.10 0.18
N VAL A 349 -7.65 15.32 0.80
CA VAL A 349 -7.43 15.02 2.23
C VAL A 349 -8.37 15.83 3.11
N VAL A 350 -8.48 17.14 2.85
CA VAL A 350 -9.37 18.04 3.62
C VAL A 350 -10.83 17.58 3.47
N ASN A 351 -11.26 17.16 2.29
CA ASN A 351 -12.60 16.62 2.09
C ASN A 351 -12.83 15.28 2.80
N VAL A 352 -11.83 14.38 2.82
CA VAL A 352 -11.88 13.14 3.59
C VAL A 352 -12.06 13.45 5.06
N GLN A 353 -11.15 14.24 5.66
CA GLN A 353 -11.19 14.63 7.07
C GLN A 353 -12.55 15.24 7.45
N LYS A 354 -13.03 16.23 6.69
CA LYS A 354 -14.32 16.88 6.93
C LYS A 354 -15.51 15.92 6.93
N ASN A 355 -15.46 14.78 6.23
CA ASN A 355 -16.62 13.89 6.09
C ASN A 355 -16.50 12.62 6.92
N VAL A 356 -15.28 12.15 7.22
CA VAL A 356 -15.10 11.01 8.12
C VAL A 356 -15.16 11.41 9.60
N LEU A 357 -14.81 12.66 9.95
CA LEU A 357 -14.82 13.17 11.32
C LEU A 357 -16.12 13.88 11.73
N LYS A 358 -17.07 14.04 10.79
CA LYS A 358 -18.48 14.30 11.10
C LYS A 358 -19.13 13.04 11.66
#